data_AF-A0A6A6BJZ6-F1
#
_entry.id   AF-A0A6A6BJZ6-F1
#
_cell.length_a   1.000
_cell.length_b   1.000
_cell.length_c   1.000
_cell.angle_alpha   90.00
_cell.angle_beta   90.00
_cell.angle_gamma   90.00
#
_symmetry.space_group_name_H-M   'P 1'
#
loop_
_entity.id
_entity.type
_entity.pdbx_description
1 polymer ?
#
loop_
_entity_poly.entity_id
_entity_poly.type
_entity_poly.pdbx_seq_one_letter_code
_entity_poly.pdbx_strand_id
1 'polypeptide(L)'
;MSALIFDRLGALDDQTVTTILQFQLEDVNERAHGLKGKGVEGTVSDADYALELYRQEIGESIQYLNDRTMGRSIANAVQSDRHLLGEVSREEEIAIHDRELALKLNGDEDAEEPLLATLAALYISEDVGTEIYIEDEDELVGDSSSGRRKGKGRAETTLNQFYEIYREDKKFFDITRNPYGHHCCRDCIDQLFQASITDETLFPLRYCGQPIPPYSIRMYLTADTLRDFKRKREELETHNRTYYAVPRYSAFIPPKDIQGEVACTHAGDCLNDEALQQLLETAETNS
;
A
#
# COMPACT_ATOMS: atom_id res chain seq x y z
N MET A 1 -36.78 17.26 -6.09
CA MET A 1 -37.70 16.71 -7.12
C MET A 1 -37.60 15.19 -7.26
N SER A 2 -36.44 14.57 -6.99
CA SER A 2 -36.26 13.10 -7.00
C SER A 2 -37.30 12.32 -6.18
N ALA A 3 -37.63 12.72 -4.94
CA ALA A 3 -38.60 11.98 -4.11
C ALA A 3 -40.04 11.93 -4.67
N LEU A 4 -40.46 12.92 -5.47
CA LEU A 4 -41.84 13.03 -5.97
C LEU A 4 -42.07 12.25 -7.27
N ILE A 5 -41.02 11.93 -8.03
CA ILE A 5 -41.10 11.03 -9.19
C ILE A 5 -41.30 9.59 -8.71
N PHE A 6 -40.65 9.23 -7.60
CA PHE A 6 -40.71 7.88 -7.02
C PHE A 6 -42.06 7.53 -6.40
N ASP A 7 -42.75 8.49 -5.76
CA ASP A 7 -44.09 8.26 -5.18
C ASP A 7 -45.17 7.96 -6.22
N ARG A 8 -44.99 8.39 -7.47
CA ARG A 8 -45.90 8.06 -8.59
C ARG A 8 -45.56 6.75 -9.31
N LEU A 9 -44.35 6.23 -9.13
CA LEU A 9 -43.87 4.99 -9.76
C LEU A 9 -43.76 3.80 -8.78
N GLY A 10 -44.18 3.96 -7.52
CA GLY A 10 -44.09 2.93 -6.47
C GLY A 10 -44.84 1.62 -6.73
N ALA A 11 -45.55 1.49 -7.85
CA ALA A 11 -46.14 0.24 -8.33
C ALA A 11 -45.20 -0.59 -9.25
N LEU A 12 -44.12 0.00 -9.76
CA LEU A 12 -43.15 -0.66 -10.63
C LEU A 12 -41.93 -1.13 -9.83
N ASP A 13 -41.40 -2.29 -10.19
CA ASP A 13 -40.15 -2.78 -9.59
C ASP A 13 -38.96 -1.95 -10.09
N ASP A 14 -37.92 -1.89 -9.24
CA ASP A 14 -36.70 -1.09 -9.47
C ASP A 14 -36.04 -1.40 -10.83
N GLN A 15 -36.16 -2.63 -11.35
CA GLN A 15 -35.57 -3.03 -12.62
C GLN A 15 -36.36 -2.50 -13.81
N THR A 16 -37.69 -2.51 -13.73
CA THR A 16 -38.57 -1.87 -14.71
C THR A 16 -38.34 -0.36 -14.76
N VAL A 17 -38.24 0.32 -13.61
CA VAL A 17 -37.97 1.77 -13.57
C VAL A 17 -36.59 2.09 -14.16
N THR A 18 -35.56 1.30 -13.84
CA THR A 18 -34.21 1.47 -14.39
C THR A 18 -34.22 1.35 -15.92
N THR A 19 -34.96 0.38 -16.47
CA THR A 19 -35.08 0.17 -17.92
C THR A 19 -35.76 1.36 -18.61
N ILE A 20 -36.82 1.91 -18.00
CA ILE A 20 -37.50 3.11 -18.53
C ILE A 20 -36.53 4.30 -18.59
N LEU A 21 -35.76 4.52 -17.53
CA LEU A 21 -34.77 5.59 -17.49
C LEU A 21 -33.63 5.38 -18.49
N GLN A 22 -33.21 4.14 -18.73
CA GLN A 22 -32.23 3.81 -19.77
C GLN A 22 -32.73 4.18 -21.17
N PHE A 23 -33.98 3.89 -21.51
CA PHE A 23 -34.57 4.32 -22.78
C PHE A 23 -34.65 5.84 -22.90
N GLN A 24 -35.02 6.55 -21.83
CA GLN A 24 -35.01 8.01 -21.83
C GLN A 24 -33.59 8.57 -22.04
N LEU A 25 -32.57 7.94 -21.44
CA LEU A 25 -31.18 8.33 -21.64
C LEU A 25 -30.74 8.11 -23.09
N GLU A 26 -31.13 6.99 -23.70
CA GLU A 26 -30.89 6.70 -25.10
C GLU A 26 -31.53 7.74 -26.02
N ASP A 27 -32.82 8.06 -25.82
CA ASP A 27 -33.54 9.10 -26.57
C ASP A 27 -32.85 10.48 -26.45
N VAL A 28 -32.40 10.84 -25.26
CA VAL A 28 -31.68 12.12 -25.01
C VAL A 28 -30.35 12.14 -25.76
N ASN A 29 -29.60 11.03 -25.73
CA ASN A 29 -28.33 10.91 -26.45
C ASN A 29 -28.54 10.99 -27.97
N GLU A 30 -29.56 10.33 -28.52
CA GLU A 30 -29.90 10.42 -29.94
C GLU A 30 -30.21 11.86 -30.37
N ARG A 31 -30.99 12.58 -29.55
CA ARG A 31 -31.29 14.01 -29.81
C ARG A 31 -30.06 14.88 -29.72
N ALA A 32 -29.17 14.64 -28.76
CA ALA A 32 -27.90 15.35 -28.64
C ALA A 32 -27.00 15.13 -29.87
N HIS A 33 -26.92 13.90 -30.39
CA HIS A 33 -26.19 13.60 -31.63
C HIS A 33 -26.78 14.29 -32.87
N GLY A 34 -28.10 14.39 -32.98
CA GLY A 34 -28.78 15.07 -34.10
C GLY A 34 -28.67 16.59 -34.11
N LEU A 35 -28.32 17.21 -32.97
CA LEU A 35 -28.14 18.67 -32.82
C LEU A 35 -26.69 19.13 -33.01
N LYS A 36 -25.72 18.20 -32.92
CA LYS A 36 -24.28 18.40 -33.09
C LYS A 36 -23.93 18.80 -34.54
N GLY A 37 -24.25 20.03 -34.92
CA GLY A 37 -24.03 20.58 -36.27
C GLY A 37 -24.99 21.69 -36.70
N LYS A 38 -25.99 22.05 -35.90
CA LYS A 38 -27.00 23.08 -36.25
C LYS A 38 -26.83 24.43 -35.54
N GLY A 39 -25.80 24.59 -34.72
CA GLY A 39 -25.56 25.80 -33.91
C GLY A 39 -24.41 26.66 -34.40
N VAL A 40 -24.45 27.95 -34.05
CA VAL A 40 -23.32 28.87 -34.21
C VAL A 40 -22.18 28.43 -33.29
N GLU A 41 -20.96 28.35 -33.83
CA GLU A 41 -19.77 27.88 -33.11
C GLU A 41 -19.51 28.76 -31.86
N GLY A 42 -19.47 28.15 -30.68
CA GLY A 42 -19.14 28.82 -29.41
C GLY A 42 -20.33 29.31 -28.56
N THR A 43 -21.58 29.18 -29.01
CA THR A 43 -22.76 29.49 -28.18
C THR A 43 -23.52 28.21 -27.81
N VAL A 44 -23.52 27.85 -26.52
CA VAL A 44 -24.39 26.77 -25.99
C VAL A 44 -25.81 27.32 -25.93
N SER A 45 -26.75 26.70 -26.64
CA SER A 45 -28.16 27.08 -26.59
C SER A 45 -28.73 26.72 -25.22
N ASP A 46 -29.69 27.51 -24.71
CA ASP A 46 -30.43 27.19 -23.48
C ASP A 46 -31.07 25.79 -23.56
N ALA A 47 -31.54 25.40 -24.75
CA ALA A 47 -32.06 24.07 -25.01
C ALA A 47 -30.99 22.96 -24.91
N ASP A 48 -29.75 23.25 -25.30
CA ASP A 48 -28.63 22.29 -25.20
C ASP A 48 -28.21 22.12 -23.73
N TYR A 49 -28.19 23.21 -22.97
CA TYR A 49 -27.90 23.17 -21.53
C TYR A 49 -29.00 22.43 -20.75
N ALA A 50 -30.27 22.65 -21.09
CA ALA A 50 -31.39 21.93 -20.49
C ALA A 50 -31.34 20.41 -20.79
N LEU A 51 -30.95 20.02 -22.01
CA LEU A 51 -30.76 18.62 -22.37
C LEU A 51 -29.62 17.97 -21.61
N GLU A 52 -28.50 18.68 -21.44
CA GLU A 52 -27.35 18.17 -20.68
C GLU A 52 -27.69 18.00 -19.19
N LEU A 53 -28.42 18.95 -18.61
CA LEU A 53 -28.90 18.84 -17.23
C LEU A 53 -29.84 17.65 -17.05
N TYR A 54 -30.75 17.44 -18.00
CA TYR A 54 -31.68 16.30 -17.97
C TYR A 54 -30.95 14.96 -18.13
N ARG A 55 -29.93 14.91 -19.00
CA ARG A 55 -29.05 13.74 -19.17
C ARG A 55 -28.35 13.38 -17.86
N GLN A 56 -27.84 14.39 -17.15
CA GLN A 56 -27.22 14.21 -15.84
C GLN A 56 -28.23 13.69 -14.81
N GLU A 57 -29.42 14.29 -14.72
CA GLU A 57 -30.46 13.88 -13.76
C GLU A 57 -30.93 12.43 -13.96
N ILE A 58 -31.09 12.00 -15.22
CA ILE A 58 -31.42 10.60 -15.54
C ILE A 58 -30.27 9.67 -15.13
N GLY A 59 -29.02 10.06 -15.40
CA GLY A 59 -27.84 9.27 -15.03
C GLY A 59 -27.74 9.06 -13.52
N GLU A 60 -27.91 10.12 -12.74
CA GLU A 60 -27.92 10.06 -11.27
C GLU A 60 -29.07 9.17 -10.75
N SER A 61 -30.24 9.25 -11.39
CA SER A 61 -31.41 8.44 -11.01
C SER A 61 -31.20 6.94 -11.30
N ILE A 62 -30.56 6.60 -12.43
CA ILE A 62 -30.19 5.21 -12.75
C ILE A 62 -29.17 4.68 -11.74
N GLN A 63 -28.15 5.47 -11.41
CA GLN A 63 -27.13 5.08 -10.44
C GLN A 63 -27.78 4.77 -9.08
N TYR A 64 -28.64 5.66 -8.59
CA TYR A 64 -29.38 5.45 -7.34
C TYR A 64 -30.19 4.15 -7.33
N LEU A 65 -30.88 3.82 -8.42
CA LEU A 65 -31.66 2.58 -8.53
C LEU A 65 -30.79 1.33 -8.55
N ASN A 66 -29.65 1.40 -9.24
CA ASN A 66 -28.68 0.30 -9.26
C ASN A 66 -28.10 0.07 -7.87
N ASP A 67 -27.72 1.13 -7.15
CA ASP A 67 -27.19 1.03 -5.78
C ASP A 67 -28.23 0.42 -4.82
N ARG A 68 -29.49 0.83 -4.94
CA ARG A 68 -30.60 0.25 -4.17
C ARG A 68 -30.83 -1.22 -4.50
N THR A 69 -30.81 -1.58 -5.78
CA THR A 69 -30.97 -2.97 -6.24
C THR A 69 -29.82 -3.84 -5.73
N MET A 70 -28.59 -3.34 -5.84
CA MET A 70 -27.39 -3.97 -5.31
C MET A 70 -27.50 -4.19 -3.80
N GLY A 71 -27.83 -3.14 -3.04
CA GLY A 71 -28.01 -3.22 -1.59
C GLY A 71 -29.04 -4.26 -1.17
N ARG A 72 -30.17 -4.35 -1.88
CA ARG A 72 -31.19 -5.38 -1.63
C ARG A 72 -30.69 -6.78 -1.97
N SER A 73 -29.92 -6.93 -3.05
CA SER A 73 -29.34 -8.23 -3.42
C SER A 73 -28.32 -8.71 -2.38
N ILE A 74 -27.48 -7.82 -1.86
CA ILE A 74 -26.53 -8.10 -0.78
C ILE A 74 -27.28 -8.50 0.48
N ALA A 75 -28.31 -7.75 0.87
CA ALA A 75 -29.11 -8.07 2.05
C ALA A 75 -29.77 -9.47 1.94
N ASN A 76 -30.30 -9.80 0.77
CA ASN A 76 -30.89 -11.12 0.52
C ASN A 76 -29.84 -12.24 0.56
N ALA A 77 -28.66 -12.04 -0.04
CA ALA A 77 -27.56 -13.01 -0.01
C ALA A 77 -27.06 -13.26 1.41
N VAL A 78 -26.88 -12.21 2.21
CA VAL A 78 -26.51 -12.34 3.63
C VAL A 78 -27.59 -13.09 4.42
N GLN A 79 -28.87 -12.88 4.08
CA GLN A 79 -29.96 -13.59 4.73
C GLN A 79 -30.03 -15.08 4.33
N SER A 80 -29.83 -15.41 3.05
CA SER A 80 -29.82 -16.80 2.57
C SER A 80 -28.62 -17.57 3.12
N ASP A 81 -27.47 -16.93 3.12
CA ASP A 81 -26.17 -17.57 3.40
C ASP A 81 -25.80 -17.47 4.89
N ARG A 82 -26.74 -17.05 5.73
CA ARG A 82 -26.55 -16.84 7.18
C ARG A 82 -25.90 -18.03 7.88
N HIS A 83 -26.25 -19.26 7.50
CA HIS A 83 -25.70 -20.46 8.11
C HIS A 83 -24.23 -20.68 7.73
N LEU A 84 -23.88 -20.51 6.45
CA LEU A 84 -22.50 -20.58 5.96
C LEU A 84 -21.63 -19.49 6.60
N LEU A 85 -22.16 -18.26 6.69
CA LEU A 85 -21.48 -17.17 7.39
C LEU A 85 -21.23 -17.51 8.86
N GLY A 86 -22.17 -18.20 9.52
CA GLY A 86 -22.00 -18.67 10.89
C GLY A 86 -20.93 -19.76 11.04
N GLU A 87 -20.84 -20.69 10.08
CA GLU A 87 -19.80 -21.71 10.04
C GLU A 87 -18.42 -21.09 9.84
N VAL A 88 -18.27 -20.21 8.83
CA VAL A 88 -17.01 -19.50 8.55
C VAL A 88 -16.60 -18.62 9.73
N SER A 89 -17.54 -17.91 10.36
CA SER A 89 -17.26 -17.09 11.54
C SER A 89 -16.76 -17.93 12.71
N ARG A 90 -17.30 -19.15 12.92
CA ARG A 90 -16.79 -20.07 13.95
C ARG A 90 -15.40 -20.61 13.60
N GLU A 91 -15.15 -20.96 12.35
CA GLU A 91 -13.83 -21.40 11.90
C GLU A 91 -12.78 -20.30 12.08
N GLU A 92 -13.16 -19.04 11.81
CA GLU A 92 -12.32 -17.87 12.05
C GLU A 92 -12.03 -17.64 13.54
N GLU A 93 -13.04 -17.74 14.42
CA GLU A 93 -12.86 -17.68 15.88
C GLU A 93 -11.86 -18.75 16.36
N ILE A 94 -11.98 -19.97 15.85
CA ILE A 94 -11.04 -21.07 16.17
C ILE A 94 -9.65 -20.72 15.67
N ALA A 95 -9.51 -20.23 14.45
CA ALA A 95 -8.21 -19.86 13.88
C ALA A 95 -7.53 -18.70 14.64
N ILE A 96 -8.31 -17.71 15.09
CA ILE A 96 -7.83 -16.61 15.94
C ILE A 96 -7.31 -17.18 17.26
N HIS A 97 -8.11 -18.01 17.93
CA HIS A 97 -7.71 -18.62 19.19
C HIS A 97 -6.48 -19.52 19.04
N ASP A 98 -6.39 -20.30 17.96
CA ASP A 98 -5.24 -21.16 17.68
C ASP A 98 -3.97 -20.33 17.44
N ARG A 99 -4.09 -19.20 16.74
CA ARG A 99 -3.00 -18.23 16.58
C ARG A 99 -2.57 -17.65 17.93
N GLU A 100 -3.52 -17.19 18.76
CA GLU A 100 -3.22 -16.65 20.10
C GLU A 100 -2.51 -17.69 20.97
N LEU A 101 -2.99 -18.93 20.96
CA LEU A 101 -2.39 -20.03 21.72
C LEU A 101 -0.97 -20.31 21.21
N ALA A 102 -0.75 -20.33 19.90
CA ALA A 102 0.56 -20.53 19.30
C ALA A 102 1.56 -19.42 19.72
N LEU A 103 1.12 -18.17 19.77
CA LEU A 103 1.94 -17.04 20.24
C LEU A 103 2.31 -17.20 21.72
N LYS A 104 1.32 -17.53 22.57
CA LYS A 104 1.55 -17.80 24.01
C LYS A 104 2.54 -18.94 24.23
N LEU A 105 2.44 -20.02 23.45
CA LEU A 105 3.35 -21.17 23.55
C LEU A 105 4.77 -20.87 23.07
N ASN A 106 4.94 -19.96 22.09
CA ASN A 106 6.25 -19.52 21.63
C ASN A 106 6.93 -18.55 22.62
N GLY A 107 6.22 -18.07 23.64
CA GLY A 107 6.75 -17.09 24.59
C GLY A 107 6.87 -15.68 24.01
N ASP A 108 6.21 -15.41 22.88
CA ASP A 108 6.08 -14.08 22.29
C ASP A 108 4.96 -13.29 23.00
N GLU A 109 5.00 -13.23 24.34
CA GLU A 109 4.03 -12.45 25.15
C GLU A 109 4.32 -10.94 25.12
N ASP A 110 5.37 -10.51 24.44
CA ASP A 110 5.82 -9.12 24.45
C ASP A 110 5.60 -8.42 23.09
N ALA A 111 4.57 -7.58 23.09
CA ALA A 111 4.29 -6.52 22.11
C ALA A 111 3.72 -7.00 20.76
N GLU A 112 2.40 -7.19 20.73
CA GLU A 112 1.64 -6.64 19.61
C GLU A 112 1.86 -5.12 19.63
N GLU A 113 2.97 -4.68 19.03
CA GLU A 113 3.13 -3.30 18.58
C GLU A 113 1.82 -2.93 17.87
N PRO A 114 1.27 -1.71 18.06
CA PRO A 114 -0.05 -1.32 17.58
C PRO A 114 -0.05 -1.27 16.05
N LEU A 115 0.07 -2.41 15.39
CA LEU A 115 0.39 -2.58 13.99
C LEU A 115 -0.79 -2.07 13.18
N LEU A 116 -2.01 -2.38 13.65
CA LEU A 116 -3.24 -1.86 13.06
C LEU A 116 -3.28 -0.33 13.11
N ALA A 117 -3.07 0.26 14.29
CA ALA A 117 -3.06 1.71 14.46
C ALA A 117 -1.93 2.38 13.66
N THR A 118 -0.76 1.76 13.61
CA THR A 118 0.44 2.21 12.87
C THR A 118 0.20 2.16 11.37
N LEU A 119 -0.36 1.07 10.85
CA LEU A 119 -0.71 0.92 9.44
C LEU A 119 -1.80 1.91 9.04
N ALA A 120 -2.82 2.10 9.87
CA ALA A 120 -3.86 3.10 9.63
C ALA A 120 -3.29 4.52 9.60
N ALA A 121 -2.41 4.88 10.54
CA ALA A 121 -1.75 6.18 10.57
C ALA A 121 -0.86 6.42 9.33
N LEU A 122 -0.13 5.40 8.87
CA LEU A 122 0.80 5.51 7.75
C LEU A 122 0.13 5.50 6.38
N TYR A 123 -0.92 4.69 6.20
CA TYR A 123 -1.48 4.38 4.87
C TYR A 123 -2.90 4.90 4.64
N ILE A 124 -3.64 5.25 5.70
CA ILE A 124 -5.00 5.79 5.59
C ILE A 124 -4.96 7.27 5.96
N SER A 125 -4.79 7.55 7.25
CA SER A 125 -4.63 8.91 7.77
C SER A 125 -4.24 8.87 9.25
N GLU A 126 -3.52 9.89 9.70
CA GLU A 126 -3.04 10.02 11.08
C GLU A 126 -4.18 10.02 12.11
N ASP A 127 -5.31 10.66 11.79
CA ASP A 127 -6.48 10.75 12.66
C ASP A 127 -7.15 9.39 12.88
N VAL A 128 -7.26 8.58 11.83
CA VAL A 128 -7.83 7.22 11.94
C VAL A 128 -6.91 6.31 12.74
N GLY A 129 -5.60 6.35 12.48
CA GLY A 129 -4.64 5.56 13.27
C GLY A 129 -4.58 5.97 14.73
N THR A 130 -4.70 7.27 15.01
CA THR A 130 -4.78 7.82 16.37
C THR A 130 -6.01 7.33 17.13
N GLU A 131 -7.17 7.29 16.47
CA GLU A 131 -8.41 6.82 17.09
C GLU A 131 -8.29 5.35 17.53
N ILE A 132 -7.74 4.49 16.66
CA ILE A 132 -7.48 3.07 16.96
C ILE A 132 -6.48 2.93 18.12
N TYR A 133 -5.38 3.69 18.10
CA TYR A 133 -4.35 3.60 19.14
C TYR A 133 -4.89 3.92 20.55
N ILE A 134 -5.80 4.90 20.65
CA ILE A 134 -6.42 5.28 21.91
C ILE A 134 -7.44 4.23 22.38
N GLU A 135 -8.18 3.62 21.46
CA GLU A 135 -9.12 2.52 21.77
C GLU A 135 -8.39 1.31 22.36
N ASP A 136 -7.25 0.92 21.78
CA ASP A 136 -6.41 -0.19 22.25
C ASP A 136 -5.85 0.06 23.67
N GLU A 137 -5.43 1.30 23.99
CA GLU A 137 -4.94 1.64 25.33
C GLU A 137 -6.05 1.65 26.39
N ASP A 138 -7.25 2.14 26.06
CA ASP A 138 -8.37 2.21 26.98
C ASP A 138 -8.90 0.80 27.36
N GLU A 139 -8.66 -0.22 26.53
CA GLU A 139 -9.03 -1.62 26.82
C GLU A 139 -8.09 -2.31 27.82
N LEU A 140 -6.81 -1.86 27.91
CA LEU A 140 -5.80 -2.38 28.84
C LEU A 140 -5.91 -1.80 30.26
N VAL A 141 -6.55 -0.63 30.43
CA VAL A 141 -6.83 -0.04 31.75
C VAL A 141 -8.15 -0.56 32.28
N GLY A 142 -8.06 -1.66 33.05
CA GLY A 142 -9.19 -2.33 33.69
C GLY A 142 -10.22 -1.38 34.32
N ASP A 143 -11.49 -1.73 34.07
CA ASP A 143 -12.71 -1.05 34.46
C ASP A 143 -12.60 -0.29 35.79
N SER A 144 -12.58 1.03 35.69
CA SER A 144 -12.94 1.94 36.78
C SER A 144 -13.71 3.11 36.21
N SER A 145 -15.00 2.84 36.00
CA SER A 145 -16.10 3.80 35.90
C SER A 145 -15.82 5.18 36.54
N SER A 146 -15.62 6.20 35.70
CA SER A 146 -16.21 7.52 35.93
C SER A 146 -16.30 8.28 34.61
N GLY A 147 -17.53 8.49 34.15
CA GLY A 147 -17.81 9.29 32.96
C GLY A 147 -17.18 10.67 33.09
N ARG A 148 -16.08 10.91 32.37
CA ARG A 148 -15.41 12.19 32.27
C ARG A 148 -15.43 12.64 30.81
N ARG A 149 -15.96 13.84 30.59
CA ARG A 149 -16.06 14.48 29.28
C ARG A 149 -14.68 14.52 28.61
N LYS A 150 -14.59 14.00 27.36
CA LYS A 150 -13.42 14.06 26.47
C LYS A 150 -12.97 15.53 26.34
N GLY A 151 -11.95 15.91 27.10
CA GLY A 151 -11.21 17.16 26.89
C GLY A 151 -10.20 16.94 25.78
N LYS A 152 -10.30 17.75 24.72
CA LYS A 152 -9.41 17.74 23.54
C LYS A 152 -7.91 17.77 23.85
N GLY A 153 -7.51 18.17 25.07
CA GLY A 153 -6.11 18.30 25.47
C GLY A 153 -5.43 17.05 26.04
N ARG A 154 -6.13 15.91 26.23
CA ARG A 154 -5.49 14.66 26.71
C ARG A 154 -4.97 13.77 25.57
N ALA A 155 -5.53 13.88 24.36
CA ALA A 155 -5.15 13.05 23.22
C ALA A 155 -3.75 13.35 22.67
N GLU A 156 -3.31 14.62 22.72
CA GLU A 156 -1.98 15.02 22.21
C GLU A 156 -0.82 14.47 23.04
N THR A 157 -1.03 14.16 24.33
CA THR A 157 0.03 13.70 25.25
C THR A 157 0.22 12.18 25.23
N THR A 158 -0.76 11.40 24.78
CA THR A 158 -0.64 9.93 24.67
C THR A 158 -0.08 9.48 23.32
N LEU A 159 -0.18 10.31 22.28
CA LEU A 159 0.29 10.01 20.92
C LEU A 159 1.79 10.18 20.72
N ASN A 160 2.37 11.06 21.53
CA ASN A 160 3.78 11.38 21.52
C ASN A 160 4.44 10.69 22.71
N GLN A 161 5.30 9.71 22.42
CA GLN A 161 6.07 9.04 23.45
C GLN A 161 7.48 9.63 23.46
N PHE A 162 7.92 10.06 24.64
CA PHE A 162 9.26 10.60 24.83
C PHE A 162 10.27 9.46 24.93
N TYR A 163 11.32 9.53 24.12
CA TYR A 163 12.44 8.60 24.20
C TYR A 163 13.73 9.36 24.50
N GLU A 164 14.41 8.96 25.57
CA GLU A 164 15.67 9.57 26.00
C GLU A 164 16.76 9.55 24.91
N ILE A 165 16.71 8.58 24.00
CA ILE A 165 17.65 8.44 22.87
C ILE A 165 17.46 9.58 21.86
N TYR A 166 16.22 10.02 21.64
CA TYR A 166 15.89 11.05 20.64
C TYR A 166 15.83 12.45 21.22
N ARG A 167 15.65 12.58 22.55
CA ARG A 167 15.48 13.87 23.25
C ARG A 167 14.36 14.74 22.66
N GLU A 168 13.48 14.11 21.88
CA GLU A 168 12.37 14.71 21.16
C GLU A 168 11.17 13.77 21.31
N ASP A 169 9.99 14.37 21.29
CA ASP A 169 8.74 13.64 21.22
C ASP A 169 8.57 13.05 19.82
N LYS A 170 8.27 11.76 19.76
CA LYS A 170 8.03 11.05 18.51
C LYS A 170 6.65 10.40 18.56
N LYS A 171 5.98 10.40 17.42
CA LYS A 171 4.65 9.79 17.28
C LYS A 171 4.76 8.27 17.40
N PHE A 172 3.73 7.63 17.95
CA PHE A 172 3.72 6.17 18.15
C PHE A 172 4.03 5.36 16.88
N PHE A 173 3.60 5.84 15.70
CA PHE A 173 3.81 5.16 14.41
C PHE A 173 5.17 5.47 13.76
N ASP A 174 5.93 6.44 14.28
CA ASP A 174 7.27 6.79 13.80
C ASP A 174 8.37 6.00 14.52
N ILE A 175 7.99 5.10 15.43
CA ILE A 175 8.92 4.34 16.27
C ILE A 175 8.58 2.88 16.19
N THR A 176 9.63 2.07 16.18
CA THR A 176 9.51 0.63 16.29
C THR A 176 10.39 0.07 17.39
N ARG A 177 9.93 -0.98 18.05
CA ARG A 177 10.74 -1.77 18.96
C ARG A 177 11.43 -2.87 18.17
N ASN A 178 12.75 -2.89 18.23
CA ASN A 178 13.51 -3.98 17.62
C ASN A 178 13.35 -5.30 18.43
N PRO A 179 13.83 -6.44 17.90
CA PRO A 179 13.80 -7.73 18.60
C PRO A 179 14.58 -7.78 19.93
N TYR A 180 15.38 -6.76 20.25
CA TYR A 180 16.16 -6.64 21.50
C TYR A 180 15.52 -5.66 22.49
N GLY A 181 14.34 -5.12 22.19
CA GLY A 181 13.61 -4.21 23.03
C GLY A 181 14.03 -2.73 22.97
N HIS A 182 14.93 -2.36 22.06
CA HIS A 182 15.33 -0.98 21.81
C HIS A 182 14.41 -0.28 20.81
N HIS A 183 14.08 0.97 21.12
CA HIS A 183 13.24 1.80 20.27
C HIS A 183 14.06 2.49 19.19
N CYS A 184 13.50 2.51 17.99
CA CYS A 184 14.12 2.99 16.76
C CYS A 184 13.16 3.93 16.05
N CYS A 185 13.57 5.18 15.82
CA CYS A 185 12.79 6.10 15.01
C CYS A 185 12.90 5.75 13.52
N ARG A 186 11.88 6.10 12.73
CA ARG A 186 11.85 5.91 11.28
C ARG A 186 13.06 6.56 10.60
N ASP A 187 13.34 7.82 10.93
CA ASP A 187 14.48 8.56 10.37
C ASP A 187 15.81 7.87 10.65
N CYS A 188 15.93 7.28 11.83
CA CYS A 188 17.12 6.61 12.32
C CYS A 188 17.37 5.32 11.52
N ILE A 189 16.30 4.58 11.21
CA ILE A 189 16.34 3.39 10.37
C ILE A 189 16.69 3.77 8.93
N ASP A 190 16.03 4.79 8.37
CA ASP A 190 16.32 5.26 7.01
C ASP A 190 17.77 5.74 6.87
N GLN A 191 18.29 6.49 7.84
CA GLN A 191 19.71 6.91 7.86
C GLN A 191 20.66 5.73 7.96
N LEU A 192 20.36 4.74 8.81
CA LEU A 192 21.18 3.53 8.92
C LEU A 192 21.24 2.77 7.58
N PHE A 193 20.11 2.71 6.86
CA PHE A 193 20.05 2.11 5.53
C PHE A 193 20.87 2.88 4.51
N GLN A 194 20.71 4.20 4.44
CA GLN A 194 21.50 5.06 3.54
C GLN A 194 23.00 4.97 3.84
N ALA A 195 23.37 4.92 5.12
CA ALA A 195 24.75 4.73 5.54
C ALA A 195 25.28 3.36 5.09
N SER A 196 24.51 2.27 5.25
CA SER A 196 24.93 0.93 4.81
C SER A 196 25.08 0.77 3.30
N ILE A 197 24.42 1.62 2.51
CA ILE A 197 24.57 1.68 1.05
C ILE A 197 25.93 2.30 0.66
N THR A 198 26.51 3.14 1.52
CA THR A 198 27.72 3.92 1.23
C THR A 198 28.94 3.36 1.95
N ASP A 199 28.76 2.90 3.20
CA ASP A 199 29.79 2.37 4.06
C ASP A 199 29.61 0.85 4.20
N GLU A 200 30.54 0.12 3.60
CA GLU A 200 30.54 -1.34 3.61
C GLU A 200 30.77 -1.94 4.99
N THR A 201 31.36 -1.20 5.92
CA THR A 201 31.60 -1.69 7.29
C THR A 201 30.30 -1.87 8.07
N LEU A 202 29.22 -1.23 7.62
CA LEU A 202 27.89 -1.31 8.21
C LEU A 202 27.06 -2.46 7.61
N PHE A 203 27.63 -3.25 6.69
CA PHE A 203 26.98 -4.38 6.05
C PHE A 203 27.49 -5.73 6.63
N PRO A 204 26.62 -6.69 6.97
CA PRO A 204 25.16 -6.64 6.95
C PRO A 204 24.61 -5.72 8.04
N LEU A 205 23.47 -5.09 7.77
CA LEU A 205 22.78 -4.22 8.71
C LEU A 205 22.52 -4.95 10.03
N ARG A 206 23.09 -4.43 11.11
CA ARG A 206 22.99 -5.02 12.44
C ARG A 206 22.34 -4.05 13.42
N TYR A 207 21.40 -4.55 14.21
CA TYR A 207 20.97 -3.89 15.43
C TYR A 207 21.64 -4.57 16.63
N CYS A 208 22.33 -3.80 17.48
CA CYS A 208 23.06 -4.33 18.65
C CYS A 208 23.93 -5.57 18.33
N GLY A 209 24.52 -5.60 17.12
CA GLY A 209 25.39 -6.68 16.65
C GLY A 209 24.71 -7.82 15.86
N GLN A 210 23.38 -7.82 15.74
CA GLN A 210 22.60 -8.92 15.15
C GLN A 210 21.88 -8.49 13.86
N PRO A 211 21.84 -9.36 12.84
CA PRO A 211 21.34 -9.00 11.51
C PRO A 211 19.85 -8.63 11.56
N ILE A 212 19.49 -7.51 10.95
CA ILE A 212 18.11 -7.03 10.89
C ILE A 212 17.40 -7.77 9.74
N PRO A 213 16.30 -8.50 10.00
CA PRO A 213 15.51 -9.08 8.93
C PRO A 213 14.92 -7.96 8.06
N PRO A 214 15.17 -7.92 6.74
CA PRO A 214 14.74 -6.82 5.89
C PRO A 214 13.21 -6.68 5.79
N TYR A 215 12.45 -7.72 6.15
CA TYR A 215 10.99 -7.70 6.14
C TYR A 215 10.39 -6.93 7.34
N SER A 216 11.02 -7.01 8.52
CA SER A 216 10.49 -6.43 9.76
C SER A 216 10.46 -4.91 9.75
N ILE A 217 11.30 -4.28 8.94
CA ILE A 217 11.49 -2.83 8.91
C ILE A 217 11.08 -2.18 7.59
N ARG A 218 10.52 -2.97 6.66
CA ARG A 218 10.08 -2.50 5.35
C ARG A 218 9.04 -1.38 5.44
N MET A 219 8.22 -1.40 6.48
CA MET A 219 7.18 -0.39 6.72
C MET A 219 7.74 0.99 7.10
N TYR A 220 8.99 1.06 7.57
CA TYR A 220 9.64 2.29 8.00
C TYR A 220 10.51 2.92 6.91
N LEU A 221 10.83 2.17 5.85
CA LEU A 221 11.69 2.65 4.77
C LEU A 221 10.90 3.35 3.67
N THR A 222 11.46 4.42 3.11
CA THR A 222 10.92 5.03 1.88
C THR A 222 11.06 4.09 0.67
N ALA A 223 10.23 4.30 -0.35
CA ALA A 223 10.28 3.51 -1.58
C ALA A 223 11.62 3.63 -2.33
N ASP A 224 12.28 4.79 -2.21
CA ASP A 224 13.58 5.04 -2.84
C ASP A 224 14.72 4.37 -2.07
N THR A 225 14.76 4.49 -0.73
CA THR A 225 15.77 3.81 0.11
C THR A 225 15.68 2.30 -0.04
N LEU A 226 14.48 1.72 -0.10
CA LEU A 226 14.28 0.29 -0.37
C LEU A 226 14.79 -0.15 -1.74
N ARG A 227 14.56 0.67 -2.77
CA ARG A 227 14.98 0.35 -4.15
C ARG A 227 16.50 0.35 -4.26
N ASP A 228 17.14 1.36 -3.69
CA ASP A 228 18.59 1.50 -3.74
C ASP A 228 19.28 0.46 -2.86
N PHE A 229 18.71 0.16 -1.69
CA PHE A 229 19.17 -0.95 -0.85
C PHE A 229 19.07 -2.28 -1.59
N LYS A 230 17.92 -2.61 -2.21
CA LYS A 230 17.77 -3.85 -2.98
C LYS A 230 18.76 -3.97 -4.13
N ARG A 231 19.04 -2.86 -4.82
CA ARG A 231 19.98 -2.81 -5.94
C ARG A 231 21.43 -3.03 -5.48
N LYS A 232 21.84 -2.36 -4.40
CA LYS A 232 23.19 -2.49 -3.86
C LYS A 232 23.39 -3.76 -3.03
N ARG A 233 22.33 -4.39 -2.52
CA ARG A 233 22.45 -5.57 -1.66
C ARG A 233 23.18 -6.72 -2.37
N GLU A 234 22.86 -6.99 -3.63
CA GLU A 234 23.53 -8.05 -4.39
C GLU A 234 25.03 -7.74 -4.60
N GLU A 235 25.37 -6.48 -4.84
CA GLU A 235 26.75 -6.00 -4.88
C GLU A 235 27.45 -6.21 -3.53
N LEU A 236 26.85 -5.73 -2.44
CA LEU A 236 27.43 -5.77 -1.08
C LEU A 236 27.57 -7.20 -0.52
N GLU A 237 26.65 -8.11 -0.86
CA GLU A 237 26.69 -9.53 -0.47
C GLU A 237 27.72 -10.35 -1.27
N THR A 238 28.13 -9.87 -2.45
CA THR A 238 29.05 -10.58 -3.33
C THR A 238 30.49 -10.48 -2.83
N HIS A 239 31.14 -11.64 -2.64
CA HIS A 239 32.57 -11.72 -2.36
C HIS A 239 33.38 -11.55 -3.66
N ASN A 240 34.47 -10.78 -3.64
CA ASN A 240 35.28 -10.42 -4.83
C ASN A 240 34.46 -9.77 -5.96
N ARG A 241 33.85 -8.60 -5.66
CA ARG A 241 33.01 -7.86 -6.59
C ARG A 241 33.78 -7.46 -7.86
N THR A 242 33.14 -7.66 -9.00
CA THR A 242 33.68 -7.28 -10.30
C THR A 242 32.91 -6.08 -10.84
N TYR A 243 33.63 -5.11 -11.37
CA TYR A 243 33.07 -3.87 -11.93
C TYR A 243 33.57 -3.70 -13.36
N TYR A 244 32.81 -2.99 -14.19
CA TYR A 244 33.31 -2.57 -15.50
C TYR A 244 34.56 -1.69 -15.35
N ALA A 245 35.58 -1.97 -16.14
CA ALA A 245 36.85 -1.24 -16.11
C ALA A 245 36.72 0.23 -16.56
N VAL A 246 35.68 0.57 -17.32
CA VAL A 246 35.46 1.93 -17.84
C VAL A 246 34.87 2.82 -16.74
N PRO A 247 35.54 3.90 -16.29
CA PRO A 247 35.10 4.73 -15.17
C PRO A 247 33.71 5.36 -15.33
N ARG A 248 33.24 5.51 -16.57
CA ARG A 248 31.92 6.06 -16.90
C ARG A 248 30.79 5.06 -16.63
N TYR A 249 31.11 3.76 -16.62
CA TYR A 249 30.17 2.66 -16.53
C TYR A 249 30.49 1.72 -15.38
N SER A 250 31.20 2.18 -14.33
CA SER A 250 31.62 1.45 -13.11
C SER A 250 30.46 0.84 -12.30
N ALA A 251 29.61 0.10 -12.98
CA ALA A 251 28.48 -0.63 -12.49
C ALA A 251 28.98 -2.01 -12.07
N PHE A 252 28.42 -2.49 -10.97
CA PHE A 252 28.62 -3.83 -10.48
C PHE A 252 28.12 -4.87 -11.49
N ILE A 253 28.88 -5.96 -11.64
CA ILE A 253 28.56 -7.09 -12.52
C ILE A 253 28.13 -8.27 -11.63
N PRO A 254 26.87 -8.72 -11.71
CA PRO A 254 26.41 -9.88 -10.95
C PRO A 254 27.24 -11.13 -11.29
N PRO A 255 27.60 -11.98 -10.31
CA PRO A 255 28.38 -13.20 -10.57
C PRO A 255 27.76 -14.15 -11.61
N LYS A 256 26.44 -14.09 -11.78
CA LYS A 256 25.69 -14.88 -12.77
C LYS A 256 25.97 -14.43 -14.21
N ASP A 257 26.40 -13.19 -14.39
CA ASP A 257 26.68 -12.56 -15.68
C ASP A 257 28.18 -12.60 -16.00
N ILE A 258 28.97 -13.34 -15.21
CA ILE A 258 30.41 -13.55 -15.42
C ILE A 258 30.63 -14.98 -15.94
N GLN A 259 31.20 -15.10 -17.13
CA GLN A 259 31.64 -16.38 -17.69
C GLN A 259 33.17 -16.33 -17.90
N GLY A 260 33.91 -17.01 -17.04
CA GLY A 260 35.38 -16.95 -17.05
C GLY A 260 35.88 -15.55 -16.65
N GLU A 261 36.61 -14.88 -17.55
CA GLU A 261 37.10 -13.50 -17.35
C GLU A 261 36.24 -12.43 -18.05
N VAL A 262 35.10 -12.83 -18.65
CA VAL A 262 34.27 -11.94 -19.47
C VAL A 262 32.90 -11.72 -18.83
N ALA A 263 32.48 -10.45 -18.77
CA ALA A 263 31.13 -10.07 -18.38
C ALA A 263 30.19 -10.11 -19.59
N CYS A 264 29.09 -10.86 -19.51
CA CYS A 264 28.10 -10.97 -20.57
C CYS A 264 26.82 -10.24 -20.15
N THR A 265 26.42 -9.23 -20.92
CA THR A 265 25.13 -8.57 -20.71
C THR A 265 24.00 -9.47 -21.23
N HIS A 266 22.78 -9.32 -20.68
CA HIS A 266 21.58 -10.11 -21.01
C HIS A 266 21.18 -10.14 -22.51
N ALA A 267 21.93 -9.50 -23.41
CA ALA A 267 21.77 -9.57 -24.86
C ALA A 267 22.63 -10.65 -25.56
N GLY A 268 23.43 -11.45 -24.83
CA GLY A 268 24.23 -12.53 -25.44
C GLY A 268 25.45 -12.07 -26.23
N ASP A 269 25.68 -10.75 -26.32
CA ASP A 269 26.92 -10.19 -26.83
C ASP A 269 27.96 -10.20 -25.71
N CYS A 270 28.59 -11.35 -25.49
CA CYS A 270 29.90 -11.36 -24.87
C CYS A 270 30.82 -10.67 -25.88
N LEU A 271 31.41 -9.52 -25.52
CA LEU A 271 32.44 -8.87 -26.31
C LEU A 271 33.65 -9.81 -26.35
N ASN A 272 33.62 -10.80 -27.24
CA ASN A 272 34.79 -11.54 -27.67
C ASN A 272 35.66 -10.53 -28.40
N ASP A 273 36.64 -9.99 -27.69
CA ASP A 273 37.66 -9.13 -28.27
C ASP A 273 38.53 -9.99 -29.19
N GLU A 274 38.13 -10.10 -30.46
CA GLU A 274 38.86 -10.81 -31.52
C GLU A 274 40.31 -10.34 -31.60
N ALA A 275 40.61 -9.08 -31.27
CA ALA A 275 41.96 -8.55 -31.29
C ALA A 275 42.83 -9.14 -30.16
N LEU A 276 42.25 -9.43 -29.00
CA LEU A 276 42.95 -10.08 -27.88
C LEU A 276 43.21 -11.56 -28.19
N GLN A 277 42.24 -12.26 -28.79
CA GLN A 277 42.41 -13.66 -29.22
C GLN A 277 43.49 -13.79 -30.30
N GLN A 278 43.51 -12.89 -31.29
CA GLN A 278 44.55 -12.88 -32.32
C GLN A 278 45.95 -12.60 -31.76
N LEU A 279 46.08 -11.79 -30.70
CA LEU A 279 47.35 -11.55 -30.01
C LEU A 279 47.83 -12.77 -29.22
N LEU A 280 46.92 -13.51 -28.58
CA LEU A 280 47.26 -14.73 -27.85
C LEU A 280 47.63 -15.87 -28.81
N GLU A 281 46.90 -16.05 -29.91
CA GLU A 281 47.24 -17.05 -30.94
C GLU A 281 48.59 -16.76 -31.62
N THR A 282 48.90 -15.48 -31.86
CA THR A 282 50.22 -15.09 -32.42
C THR A 282 51.35 -15.21 -31.40
N ALA A 283 51.07 -15.15 -30.10
CA ALA A 283 52.06 -15.42 -29.06
C ALA A 283 52.35 -16.92 -28.92
N GLU A 284 51.33 -17.77 -28.97
CA GLU A 284 51.48 -19.24 -28.86
C GLU A 284 52.11 -19.89 -30.10
N THR A 285 51.94 -19.30 -31.28
CA THR A 285 52.59 -19.78 -32.52
C THR A 285 54.05 -19.36 -32.67
N ASN A 286 54.55 -18.48 -31.79
CA ASN A 286 55.94 -17.99 -31.79
C ASN A 286 56.79 -18.54 -30.62
N SER A 287 56.27 -19.50 -29.85
CA SER A 287 57.00 -20.28 -28.83
C SER A 287 57.34 -21.69 -29.30
#